data_AF-A0A961S4X8-F1
#
_entry.id   AF-A0A961S4X8-F1
#
_cell.length_a   1.000
_cell.length_b   1.000
_cell.length_c   1.000
_cell.angle_alpha   90.00
_cell.angle_beta   90.00
_cell.angle_gamma   90.00
#
_symmetry.space_group_name_H-M   'P 1'
#
loop_
_entity.id
_entity.type
_entity.pdbx_description
1 polymer ?
#
loop_
_entity_poly.entity_id
_entity_poly.type
_entity_poly.pdbx_seq_one_letter_code
_entity_poly.pdbx_strand_id
1 'polypeptide(L)'
;MEGQRWTVSAAWFASEPLFTDTFWQVVKVIAGGAITGLVIGLFTVWVLQRTMSEQGKDTLADRVIGGTRVADEEDVAAQTTLLCGSDALRIGPVPIPRRIETRHFAILGTTGSGKTTALRQMLDGIERRGEAALVYDTSGEFIAHYYNPARGDIILNPFDARCAFWTPFDEISHPADADRIARQLVSETSSQDDDVWLETSRILVANMIRSLWAEKN
;
A
#
# COMPACT_ATOMS: atom_id res chain seq x y z
N MET A 1 79.03 3.05 64.48
CA MET A 1 78.31 1.79 64.75
C MET A 1 78.74 0.80 63.69
N GLU A 2 79.47 -0.24 64.10
CA GLU A 2 80.09 -1.24 63.24
C GLU A 2 79.04 -2.02 62.46
N GLY A 3 79.06 -1.93 61.13
CA GLY A 3 78.20 -2.73 60.27
C GLY A 3 78.74 -4.15 60.17
N GLN A 4 78.25 -5.07 61.00
CA GLN A 4 78.51 -6.50 60.82
C GLN A 4 77.75 -7.01 59.59
N ARG A 5 78.50 -7.53 58.61
CA ARG A 5 77.96 -8.24 57.44
C ARG A 5 77.75 -9.71 57.80
N TRP A 6 76.52 -10.19 57.68
CA TRP A 6 76.16 -11.59 57.82
C TRP A 6 75.83 -12.16 56.43
N THR A 7 76.40 -13.31 56.09
CA THR A 7 76.05 -14.06 54.86
C THR A 7 75.03 -15.13 55.21
N VAL A 8 73.75 -14.86 54.95
CA VAL A 8 72.67 -15.86 55.08
C VAL A 8 72.48 -16.61 53.76
N SER A 9 72.08 -17.89 53.83
CA SER A 9 71.79 -18.65 52.62
C SER A 9 70.54 -18.09 51.94
N ALA A 10 70.55 -18.00 50.61
CA ALA A 10 69.42 -17.48 49.84
C ALA A 10 68.12 -18.28 50.11
N ALA A 11 68.26 -19.59 50.36
CA ALA A 11 67.13 -20.48 50.68
C ALA A 11 66.52 -20.19 52.06
N TRP A 12 67.33 -19.78 53.04
CA TRP A 12 66.84 -19.42 54.37
C TRP A 12 66.09 -18.08 54.32
N PHE A 13 66.67 -17.07 53.65
CA PHE A 13 66.04 -15.77 53.47
C PHE A 13 64.72 -15.87 52.68
N ALA A 14 64.66 -16.74 51.67
CA ALA A 14 63.46 -16.98 50.87
C ALA A 14 62.35 -17.76 51.61
N SER A 15 62.67 -18.49 52.69
CA SER A 15 61.70 -19.26 53.48
C SER A 15 61.25 -18.53 54.75
N GLU A 16 61.75 -17.32 54.98
CA GLU A 16 61.38 -16.51 56.13
C GLU A 16 59.91 -16.05 55.99
N PRO A 17 59.07 -16.18 57.05
CA PRO A 17 57.64 -15.92 56.98
C PRO A 17 57.29 -14.53 56.45
N LEU A 18 58.07 -13.51 56.82
CA LEU A 18 57.90 -12.14 56.34
C LEU A 18 58.02 -12.02 54.81
N PHE A 19 59.01 -12.68 54.20
CA PHE A 19 59.25 -12.61 52.76
C PHE A 19 58.23 -13.43 51.97
N THR A 20 57.90 -14.63 52.45
CA THR A 20 56.91 -15.50 51.82
C THR A 20 55.50 -14.90 51.85
N ASP A 21 55.07 -14.35 52.99
CA ASP A 21 53.77 -13.69 53.12
C ASP A 21 53.69 -12.43 52.26
N THR A 22 54.75 -11.60 52.27
CA THR A 22 54.83 -10.40 51.43
C THR A 22 54.81 -10.77 49.94
N PHE A 23 55.54 -11.80 49.53
CA PHE A 23 55.57 -12.29 48.15
C PHE A 23 54.17 -12.72 47.69
N TRP A 24 53.46 -13.53 48.49
CA TRP A 24 52.11 -13.97 48.15
C TRP A 24 51.09 -12.84 48.17
N GLN A 25 51.25 -11.83 49.03
CA GLN A 25 50.42 -10.62 49.00
C GLN A 25 50.63 -9.83 47.70
N VAL A 26 51.89 -9.63 47.30
CA VAL A 26 52.23 -8.95 46.03
C VAL A 26 51.65 -9.72 44.84
N VAL A 27 51.81 -11.04 44.79
CA VAL A 27 51.25 -11.89 43.73
C VAL A 27 49.73 -11.77 43.67
N LYS A 28 49.03 -11.80 44.81
CA LYS A 28 47.55 -11.65 44.85
C LYS A 28 47.10 -10.29 44.35
N VAL A 29 47.78 -9.20 44.72
CA VAL A 29 47.45 -7.84 44.25
C VAL A 29 47.67 -7.73 42.74
N ILE A 30 48.78 -8.25 42.21
CA ILE A 30 49.07 -8.23 40.78
C ILE A 30 48.04 -9.07 40.01
N ALA A 31 47.78 -10.30 40.44
CA ALA A 31 46.81 -11.18 39.78
C ALA A 31 45.39 -10.62 39.83
N GLY A 32 44.97 -10.09 40.99
CA GLY A 32 43.67 -9.43 41.16
C GLY A 32 43.52 -8.19 40.28
N GLY A 33 44.57 -7.37 40.18
CA GLY A 33 44.60 -6.22 39.27
C GLY A 33 44.50 -6.63 37.81
N ALA A 34 45.20 -7.68 37.39
CA ALA A 34 45.14 -8.21 36.02
C ALA A 34 43.75 -8.74 35.66
N ILE A 35 43.11 -9.49 36.55
CA ILE A 35 41.74 -10.01 36.35
C ILE A 35 40.75 -8.86 36.27
N THR A 36 40.85 -7.90 37.19
CA THR A 36 39.94 -6.74 37.21
C THR A 36 40.09 -5.89 35.93
N GLY A 37 41.33 -5.66 35.50
CA GLY A 37 41.61 -4.97 34.24
C GLY A 37 41.08 -5.71 33.01
N LEU A 38 41.21 -7.04 32.98
CA LEU A 38 40.64 -7.87 31.91
C LEU A 38 39.11 -7.76 31.87
N VAL A 39 38.45 -7.88 33.03
CA VAL A 39 36.98 -7.81 33.12
C VAL A 39 36.47 -6.43 32.69
N ILE A 40 37.09 -5.35 33.16
CA ILE A 40 36.73 -3.98 32.77
C ILE A 40 36.99 -3.76 31.28
N GLY A 41 38.11 -4.25 30.75
CA GLY A 41 38.45 -4.17 29.34
C GLY A 41 37.43 -4.89 28.46
N LEU A 42 37.10 -6.14 28.79
CA LEU A 42 36.09 -6.93 28.07
C LEU A 42 34.70 -6.29 28.15
N PHE A 43 34.32 -5.77 29.32
CA PHE A 43 33.05 -5.06 29.48
C PHE A 43 32.99 -3.80 28.63
N THR A 44 34.07 -3.01 28.60
CA THR A 44 34.16 -1.79 27.78
C THR A 44 34.07 -2.11 26.29
N VAL A 45 34.80 -3.14 25.83
CA VAL A 45 34.73 -3.61 24.45
C VAL A 45 33.32 -4.11 24.11
N TRP A 46 32.67 -4.85 25.01
CA TRP A 46 31.31 -5.32 24.82
C TRP A 46 30.31 -4.15 24.71
N VAL A 47 30.41 -3.13 25.56
CA VAL A 47 29.57 -1.93 25.48
C VAL A 47 29.78 -1.21 24.16
N LEU A 48 31.04 -0.98 23.76
CA LEU A 48 31.38 -0.32 22.49
C LEU A 48 30.85 -1.11 21.28
N GLN A 49 31.05 -2.42 21.26
CA GLN A 49 30.54 -3.29 20.19
C GLN A 49 29.02 -3.25 20.13
N ARG A 50 28.33 -3.25 21.27
CA ARG A 50 26.87 -3.17 21.32
C ARG A 50 26.37 -1.85 20.74
N THR A 51 26.90 -0.72 21.20
CA THR A 51 26.48 0.61 20.71
C THR A 51 26.81 0.81 19.23
N MET A 52 27.98 0.35 18.77
CA MET A 52 28.35 0.45 17.37
C MET A 52 27.54 -0.50 16.48
N SER A 53 27.13 -1.66 16.98
CA SER A 53 26.27 -2.58 16.24
C SER A 53 24.85 -2.04 16.06
N GLU A 54 24.35 -1.27 17.02
CA GLU A 54 23.06 -0.61 16.94
C GLU A 54 23.13 0.57 15.94
N GLN A 55 24.17 1.40 16.01
CA GLN A 55 24.38 2.52 15.07
C GLN A 55 24.72 2.06 13.64
N GLY A 56 25.44 0.94 13.50
CA GLY A 56 25.80 0.37 12.21
C GLY A 56 24.58 -0.13 11.42
N LYS A 57 23.53 -0.59 12.11
CA LYS A 57 22.26 -0.97 11.47
C LYS A 57 21.56 0.23 10.83
N ASP A 58 21.57 1.38 11.49
CA ASP A 58 20.96 2.61 10.97
C ASP A 58 21.80 3.26 9.87
N THR A 59 23.13 3.10 9.91
CA THR A 59 24.05 3.67 8.90
C THR A 59 24.10 2.84 7.62
N LEU A 60 23.91 1.51 7.72
CA LEU A 60 23.82 0.59 6.58
C LEU A 60 22.39 0.44 6.05
N ALA A 61 21.38 0.93 6.78
CA ALA A 61 20.03 0.97 6.27
C ALA A 61 19.96 1.93 5.07
N ASP A 62 19.61 1.38 3.91
CA ASP A 62 19.36 2.18 2.71
C ASP A 62 18.32 3.25 3.02
N ARG A 63 18.78 4.49 3.13
CA ARG A 63 17.91 5.62 3.41
C ARG A 63 17.16 5.97 2.14
N VAL A 64 15.84 5.91 2.19
CA VAL A 64 14.99 6.32 1.08
C VAL A 64 15.19 7.81 0.84
N ILE A 65 15.85 8.15 -0.28
CA ILE A 65 16.11 9.54 -0.68
C ILE A 65 14.87 10.15 -1.37
N GLY A 66 14.06 9.34 -2.04
CA GLY A 66 12.81 9.74 -2.70
C GLY A 66 12.25 8.66 -3.62
N GLY A 67 11.08 8.95 -4.22
CA GLY A 67 10.41 8.05 -5.18
C GLY A 67 9.38 7.11 -4.54
N THR A 68 8.93 6.13 -5.32
CA THR A 68 7.94 5.14 -4.88
C THR A 68 8.57 4.14 -3.93
N ARG A 69 8.00 4.02 -2.73
CA ARG A 69 8.41 3.01 -1.75
C ARG A 69 7.49 1.81 -1.83
N VAL A 70 8.07 0.62 -1.97
CA VAL A 70 7.35 -0.64 -1.73
C VAL A 70 7.27 -0.82 -0.22
N ALA A 71 6.07 -1.05 0.29
CA ALA A 71 5.80 -1.22 1.71
C ALA A 71 4.96 -2.48 1.91
N ASP A 72 5.04 -3.05 3.09
CA ASP A 72 4.24 -4.21 3.44
C ASP A 72 2.75 -3.84 3.52
N GLU A 73 1.91 -4.81 3.23
CA GLU A 73 0.46 -4.63 3.20
C GLU A 73 -0.09 -4.11 4.54
N GLU A 74 0.43 -4.62 5.65
CA GLU A 74 0.05 -4.19 7.01
C GLU A 74 0.40 -2.71 7.25
N ASP A 75 1.58 -2.26 6.81
CA ASP A 75 2.02 -0.87 6.94
C ASP A 75 1.13 0.06 6.12
N VAL A 76 0.83 -0.31 4.87
CA VAL A 76 -0.05 0.47 3.99
C VAL A 76 -1.46 0.53 4.56
N ALA A 77 -1.98 -0.60 5.05
CA ALA A 77 -3.29 -0.67 5.68
C ALA A 77 -3.35 0.21 6.94
N ALA A 78 -2.32 0.17 7.80
CA ALA A 78 -2.25 1.00 9.01
C ALA A 78 -2.25 2.50 8.65
N GLN A 79 -1.41 2.92 7.70
CA GLN A 79 -1.32 4.32 7.28
C GLN A 79 -2.60 4.83 6.63
N THR A 80 -3.23 4.02 5.77
CA THR A 80 -4.48 4.39 5.10
C THR A 80 -5.67 4.37 6.04
N THR A 81 -5.71 3.46 7.02
CA THR A 81 -6.79 3.41 8.03
C THR A 81 -6.91 4.72 8.80
N LEU A 82 -5.79 5.38 9.12
CA LEU A 82 -5.79 6.69 9.79
C LEU A 82 -6.48 7.80 8.97
N LEU A 83 -6.62 7.59 7.66
CA LEU A 83 -7.23 8.54 6.72
C LEU A 83 -8.65 8.13 6.31
N CYS A 84 -9.16 7.03 6.85
CA CYS A 84 -10.38 6.37 6.41
C CYS A 84 -11.45 6.36 7.52
N GLY A 85 -12.72 6.45 7.12
CA GLY A 85 -13.85 6.16 7.98
C GLY A 85 -14.12 4.65 8.09
N SER A 86 -15.08 4.29 8.94
CA SER A 86 -15.53 2.89 9.11
C SER A 86 -16.17 2.30 7.85
N ASP A 87 -16.62 3.14 6.94
CA ASP A 87 -17.30 2.78 5.70
C ASP A 87 -16.37 2.69 4.48
N ALA A 88 -15.04 2.82 4.63
CA ALA A 88 -14.07 2.83 3.53
C ALA A 88 -14.23 1.67 2.52
N LEU A 89 -14.07 1.96 1.22
CA LEU A 89 -13.87 0.92 0.21
C LEU A 89 -12.52 0.26 0.45
N ARG A 90 -12.36 -0.99 0.01
CA ARG A 90 -11.16 -1.78 0.27
C ARG A 90 -10.74 -2.55 -0.98
N ILE A 91 -9.43 -2.74 -1.13
CA ILE A 91 -8.84 -3.72 -2.03
C ILE A 91 -7.94 -4.60 -1.16
N GLY A 92 -8.29 -5.88 -1.00
CA GLY A 92 -7.72 -6.72 0.03
C GLY A 92 -7.96 -6.13 1.44
N PRO A 93 -6.99 -6.14 2.34
CA PRO A 93 -7.12 -5.53 3.67
C PRO A 93 -6.94 -4.02 3.66
N VAL A 94 -6.47 -3.41 2.56
CA VAL A 94 -6.12 -1.98 2.51
C VAL A 94 -7.38 -1.13 2.27
N PRO A 95 -7.76 -0.25 3.21
CA PRO A 95 -8.84 0.71 2.99
C PRO A 95 -8.39 1.87 2.10
N ILE A 96 -9.31 2.36 1.29
CA ILE A 96 -9.08 3.45 0.35
C ILE A 96 -9.61 4.76 0.95
N PRO A 97 -8.77 5.79 1.12
CA PRO A 97 -9.23 7.08 1.59
C PRO A 97 -10.25 7.71 0.63
N ARG A 98 -11.36 8.21 1.17
CA ARG A 98 -12.48 8.75 0.38
C ARG A 98 -12.05 9.82 -0.64
N ARG A 99 -11.04 10.63 -0.31
CA ARG A 99 -10.49 11.69 -1.18
C ARG A 99 -9.85 11.19 -2.47
N ILE A 100 -9.49 9.90 -2.56
CA ILE A 100 -8.87 9.32 -3.75
C ILE A 100 -9.82 8.41 -4.54
N GLU A 101 -11.01 8.09 -3.99
CA GLU A 101 -12.01 7.28 -4.70
C GLU A 101 -12.44 7.93 -6.03
N THR A 102 -12.52 9.26 -6.08
CA THR A 102 -12.88 10.03 -7.28
C THR A 102 -11.73 10.25 -8.26
N ARG A 103 -10.54 9.69 -8.01
CA ARG A 103 -9.38 9.79 -8.93
C ARG A 103 -9.32 8.66 -9.96
N HIS A 104 -10.33 7.81 -9.97
CA HIS A 104 -10.44 6.59 -10.77
C HIS A 104 -9.40 5.52 -10.41
N PHE A 105 -9.68 4.28 -10.78
CA PHE A 105 -8.80 3.14 -10.55
C PHE A 105 -8.52 2.43 -11.87
N ALA A 106 -7.26 2.06 -12.08
CA ALA A 106 -6.85 1.17 -13.16
C ALA A 106 -6.42 -0.17 -12.55
N ILE A 107 -7.21 -1.23 -12.80
CA ILE A 107 -6.92 -2.59 -12.31
C ILE A 107 -6.34 -3.40 -13.47
N LEU A 108 -5.03 -3.62 -13.44
CA LEU A 108 -4.27 -4.33 -14.48
C LEU A 108 -3.90 -5.73 -13.99
N GLY A 109 -4.06 -6.73 -14.86
CA GLY A 109 -3.70 -8.12 -14.53
C GLY A 109 -4.14 -9.12 -15.60
N THR A 110 -3.52 -10.28 -15.60
CA THR A 110 -3.85 -11.39 -16.52
C THR A 110 -5.20 -12.04 -16.16
N THR A 111 -5.75 -12.85 -17.05
CA THR A 111 -6.93 -13.67 -16.73
C THR A 111 -6.62 -14.57 -15.54
N GLY A 112 -7.53 -14.64 -14.57
CA GLY A 112 -7.33 -15.40 -13.32
C GLY A 112 -6.56 -14.66 -12.21
N SER A 113 -6.05 -13.44 -12.45
CA SER A 113 -5.28 -12.69 -11.44
C SER A 113 -6.12 -12.04 -10.31
N GLY A 114 -7.43 -12.31 -10.25
CA GLY A 114 -8.31 -11.77 -9.21
C GLY A 114 -8.91 -10.38 -9.46
N LYS A 115 -8.84 -9.83 -10.68
CA LYS A 115 -9.45 -8.52 -11.00
C LYS A 115 -10.93 -8.45 -10.67
N THR A 116 -11.70 -9.49 -11.04
CA THR A 116 -13.13 -9.58 -10.74
C THR A 116 -13.38 -9.64 -9.22
N THR A 117 -12.51 -10.32 -8.46
CA THR A 117 -12.58 -10.36 -7.00
C THR A 117 -12.38 -8.98 -6.38
N ALA A 118 -11.41 -8.20 -6.87
CA ALA A 118 -11.19 -6.83 -6.41
C ALA A 118 -12.40 -5.93 -6.73
N LEU A 119 -12.98 -6.05 -7.93
CA LEU A 119 -14.20 -5.31 -8.31
C LEU A 119 -15.40 -5.69 -7.42
N ARG A 120 -15.59 -6.98 -7.11
CA ARG A 120 -16.63 -7.44 -6.19
C ARG A 120 -16.48 -6.82 -4.80
N GLN A 121 -15.28 -6.81 -4.24
CA GLN A 121 -15.03 -6.18 -2.95
C GLN A 121 -15.35 -4.68 -2.94
N MET A 122 -15.08 -3.98 -4.04
CA MET A 122 -15.47 -2.58 -4.19
C MET A 122 -17.00 -2.43 -4.27
N LEU A 123 -17.68 -3.28 -5.03
CA LEU A 123 -19.15 -3.27 -5.16
C LEU A 123 -19.84 -3.61 -3.83
N ASP A 124 -19.37 -4.59 -3.07
CA ASP A 124 -19.85 -4.90 -1.72
C ASP A 124 -19.76 -3.65 -0.82
N GLY A 125 -18.69 -2.88 -0.98
CA GLY A 125 -18.49 -1.63 -0.24
C GLY A 125 -19.45 -0.53 -0.66
N ILE A 126 -19.68 -0.37 -1.97
CA ILE A 126 -20.63 0.60 -2.52
C ILE A 126 -22.06 0.25 -2.09
N GLU A 127 -22.45 -1.02 -2.19
CA GLU A 127 -23.76 -1.51 -1.75
C GLU A 127 -23.99 -1.26 -0.26
N ARG A 128 -23.02 -1.60 0.59
CA ARG A 128 -23.08 -1.35 2.03
C ARG A 128 -23.21 0.14 2.38
N ARG A 129 -22.67 1.03 1.55
CA ARG A 129 -22.83 2.49 1.70
C ARG A 129 -24.18 3.00 1.19
N GLY A 130 -24.94 2.18 0.45
CA GLY A 130 -26.13 2.64 -0.27
C GLY A 130 -25.80 3.61 -1.40
N GLU A 131 -24.58 3.54 -1.94
CA GLU A 131 -24.15 4.36 -3.08
C GLU A 131 -24.53 3.68 -4.41
N ALA A 132 -24.73 4.45 -5.47
CA ALA A 132 -25.07 3.92 -6.78
C ALA A 132 -23.83 3.46 -7.56
N ALA A 133 -23.96 2.36 -8.32
CA ALA A 133 -22.95 1.89 -9.25
C ALA A 133 -23.55 1.66 -10.64
N LEU A 134 -22.82 2.07 -11.68
CA LEU A 134 -23.06 1.65 -13.06
C LEU A 134 -22.05 0.55 -13.40
N VAL A 135 -22.54 -0.67 -13.64
CA VAL A 135 -21.69 -1.83 -13.90
C VAL A 135 -21.85 -2.28 -15.35
N TYR A 136 -20.78 -2.18 -16.12
CA TYR A 136 -20.72 -2.77 -17.46
C TYR A 136 -20.36 -4.26 -17.36
N ASP A 137 -21.37 -5.12 -17.44
CA ASP A 137 -21.24 -6.56 -17.25
C ASP A 137 -21.47 -7.34 -18.54
N THR A 138 -20.39 -7.64 -19.26
CA THR A 138 -20.43 -8.47 -20.46
C THR A 138 -20.60 -9.96 -20.17
N SER A 139 -20.32 -10.39 -18.94
CA SER A 139 -20.33 -11.80 -18.53
C SER A 139 -21.64 -12.26 -17.92
N GLY A 140 -22.42 -11.32 -17.36
CA GLY A 140 -23.61 -11.60 -16.55
C GLY A 140 -23.30 -12.01 -15.10
N GLU A 141 -22.02 -12.14 -14.71
CA GLU A 141 -21.64 -12.59 -13.36
C GLU A 141 -22.03 -11.57 -12.27
N PHE A 142 -21.98 -10.28 -12.57
CA PHE A 142 -22.34 -9.23 -11.60
C PHE A 142 -23.86 -9.12 -11.47
N ILE A 143 -24.59 -9.16 -12.60
CA ILE A 143 -26.06 -9.22 -12.55
C ILE A 143 -26.53 -10.43 -11.73
N ALA A 144 -25.91 -11.60 -11.91
CA ALA A 144 -26.30 -12.80 -11.16
C ALA A 144 -26.11 -12.68 -9.63
N HIS A 145 -25.15 -11.88 -9.17
CA HIS A 145 -24.83 -11.74 -7.74
C HIS A 145 -25.46 -10.51 -7.09
N TYR A 146 -25.49 -9.37 -7.78
CA TYR A 146 -25.83 -8.08 -7.17
C TYR A 146 -27.21 -7.57 -7.55
N TYR A 147 -27.80 -8.01 -8.67
CA TYR A 147 -29.07 -7.47 -9.13
C TYR A 147 -30.19 -7.72 -8.11
N ASN A 148 -30.80 -6.64 -7.64
CA ASN A 148 -31.91 -6.66 -6.70
C ASN A 148 -33.04 -5.73 -7.16
N PRO A 149 -34.15 -6.28 -7.70
CA PRO A 149 -35.28 -5.46 -8.15
C PRO A 149 -35.98 -4.74 -6.99
N ALA A 150 -35.96 -5.29 -5.77
CA ALA A 150 -36.57 -4.65 -4.61
C ALA A 150 -35.80 -3.40 -4.14
N ARG A 151 -34.50 -3.32 -4.47
CA ARG A 151 -33.68 -2.11 -4.27
C ARG A 151 -33.93 -1.05 -5.36
N GLY A 152 -34.51 -1.45 -6.50
CA GLY A 152 -34.73 -0.58 -7.66
C GLY A 152 -33.61 -0.65 -8.70
N ASP A 153 -32.83 -1.74 -8.74
CA ASP A 153 -31.78 -1.91 -9.75
C ASP A 153 -32.34 -1.97 -11.16
N ILE A 154 -31.61 -1.36 -12.10
CA ILE A 154 -32.00 -1.23 -13.50
C ILE A 154 -31.06 -2.06 -14.37
N ILE A 155 -31.64 -2.90 -15.24
CA ILE A 155 -30.89 -3.59 -16.30
C ILE A 155 -31.12 -2.83 -17.61
N LEU A 156 -30.03 -2.49 -18.30
CA LEU A 156 -30.03 -1.94 -19.65
C LEU A 156 -29.40 -2.94 -20.62
N ASN A 157 -30.20 -3.90 -21.09
CA ASN A 157 -29.80 -4.91 -22.05
C ASN A 157 -31.04 -5.32 -22.90
N PRO A 158 -31.11 -4.97 -24.20
CA PRO A 158 -32.31 -5.24 -25.02
C PRO A 158 -32.63 -6.73 -25.20
N PHE A 159 -31.71 -7.63 -24.82
CA PHE A 159 -31.91 -9.08 -24.87
C PHE A 159 -32.32 -9.69 -23.52
N ASP A 160 -32.41 -8.90 -22.45
CA ASP A 160 -32.90 -9.32 -21.14
C ASP A 160 -34.38 -8.94 -20.98
N ALA A 161 -35.21 -9.91 -20.62
CA ALA A 161 -36.65 -9.68 -20.41
C ALA A 161 -36.95 -8.69 -19.26
N ARG A 162 -36.00 -8.47 -18.35
CA ARG A 162 -36.10 -7.54 -17.22
C ARG A 162 -35.58 -6.14 -17.57
N CYS A 163 -35.14 -5.91 -18.81
CA CYS A 163 -34.61 -4.64 -19.25
C CYS A 163 -35.63 -3.52 -19.01
N ALA A 164 -35.15 -2.39 -18.51
CA ALA A 164 -35.95 -1.19 -18.49
C ALA A 164 -36.24 -0.73 -19.92
N PHE A 165 -37.44 -0.21 -20.15
CA PHE A 165 -37.73 0.50 -21.39
C PHE A 165 -36.93 1.80 -21.38
N TRP A 166 -36.12 1.99 -22.41
CA TRP A 166 -35.33 3.19 -22.60
C TRP A 166 -35.23 3.47 -24.09
N THR A 167 -35.41 4.73 -24.45
CA THR A 167 -35.12 5.23 -25.77
C THR A 167 -34.27 6.50 -25.68
N PRO A 168 -33.39 6.80 -26.64
CA PRO A 168 -32.62 8.04 -26.62
C PRO A 168 -33.48 9.31 -26.53
N PHE A 169 -34.75 9.25 -26.95
CA PHE A 169 -35.69 10.36 -26.80
C PHE A 169 -35.97 10.72 -25.32
N ASP A 170 -35.86 9.76 -24.39
CA ASP A 170 -36.05 9.99 -22.96
C ASP A 170 -34.94 10.87 -22.35
N GLU A 171 -33.81 11.01 -23.05
CA GLU A 171 -32.65 11.83 -22.64
C GLU A 171 -32.70 13.27 -23.16
N ILE A 172 -33.74 13.64 -23.92
CA ILE A 172 -33.86 14.95 -24.58
C ILE A 172 -34.70 15.88 -23.71
N SER A 173 -34.05 16.87 -23.10
CA SER A 173 -34.70 17.98 -22.39
C SER A 173 -34.68 19.28 -23.21
N HIS A 174 -33.74 19.39 -24.16
CA HIS A 174 -33.58 20.51 -25.07
C HIS A 174 -33.26 20.00 -26.49
N PRO A 175 -33.70 20.68 -27.57
CA PRO A 175 -33.42 20.25 -28.96
C PRO A 175 -31.93 20.07 -29.32
N ALA A 176 -31.02 20.65 -28.53
CA ALA A 176 -29.57 20.50 -28.67
C ALA A 176 -29.04 19.16 -28.12
N ASP A 177 -29.82 18.46 -27.29
CA ASP A 177 -29.46 17.12 -26.79
C ASP A 177 -29.43 16.09 -27.92
N ALA A 178 -30.17 16.33 -29.01
CA ALA A 178 -30.13 15.50 -30.21
C ALA A 178 -28.71 15.44 -30.80
N ASP A 179 -27.96 16.54 -30.80
CA ASP A 179 -26.58 16.58 -31.28
C ASP A 179 -25.64 15.78 -30.35
N ARG A 180 -25.86 15.88 -29.03
CA ARG A 180 -25.11 15.09 -28.03
C ARG A 180 -25.35 13.59 -28.21
N ILE A 181 -26.61 13.18 -28.38
CA ILE A 181 -26.99 11.78 -28.61
C ILE A 181 -26.40 11.28 -29.93
N ALA A 182 -26.53 12.06 -31.02
CA ALA A 182 -25.99 11.67 -32.32
C ALA A 182 -24.48 11.42 -32.30
N ARG A 183 -23.71 12.24 -31.55
CA ARG A 183 -22.27 12.04 -31.36
C ARG A 183 -21.92 10.75 -30.60
N GLN A 184 -22.78 10.31 -29.69
CA GLN A 184 -22.59 9.04 -28.96
C GLN A 184 -22.98 7.83 -29.81
N LEU A 185 -24.02 7.94 -30.64
CA LEU A 185 -24.45 6.88 -31.56
C LEU A 185 -23.47 6.69 -32.73
N VAL A 186 -22.92 7.80 -33.25
CA VAL A 186 -21.94 7.82 -34.34
C VAL A 186 -20.58 8.19 -33.75
N SER A 187 -19.91 7.19 -33.15
CA SER A 187 -18.60 7.33 -32.55
C SER A 187 -17.50 7.52 -33.59
N GLU A 188 -16.46 8.27 -33.25
CA GLU A 188 -15.26 8.41 -34.09
C GLU A 188 -14.57 7.07 -34.34
N THR A 189 -14.32 6.78 -35.62
CA THR A 189 -13.36 5.77 -36.04
C THR A 189 -11.97 6.40 -36.14
N SER A 190 -10.95 5.65 -35.77
CA SER A 190 -9.55 6.11 -35.60
C SER A 190 -8.82 6.58 -36.88
N SER A 191 -9.51 6.78 -38.01
CA SER A 191 -8.97 7.32 -39.26
C SER A 191 -9.27 8.81 -39.40
N GLN A 192 -8.24 9.64 -39.54
CA GLN A 192 -8.37 11.09 -39.79
C GLN A 192 -9.03 11.43 -41.15
N ASP A 193 -9.09 10.49 -42.09
CA ASP A 193 -9.55 10.74 -43.47
C ASP A 193 -11.08 10.63 -43.67
N ASP A 194 -11.86 10.27 -42.64
CA ASP A 194 -13.33 10.05 -42.75
C ASP A 194 -14.20 11.15 -42.10
N ASP A 195 -13.59 12.28 -41.70
CA ASP A 195 -14.24 13.31 -40.87
C ASP A 195 -15.51 13.92 -41.49
N VAL A 196 -15.56 14.10 -42.82
CA VAL A 196 -16.74 14.69 -43.49
C VAL A 196 -17.95 13.77 -43.44
N TRP A 197 -17.76 12.47 -43.66
CA TRP A 197 -18.85 11.49 -43.64
C TRP A 197 -19.35 11.27 -42.22
N LEU A 198 -18.44 11.24 -41.26
CA LEU A 198 -18.75 11.12 -39.86
C LEU A 198 -19.58 12.31 -39.38
N GLU A 199 -19.15 13.54 -39.67
CA GLU A 199 -19.87 14.75 -39.27
C GLU A 199 -21.21 14.88 -39.99
N THR A 200 -21.25 14.59 -41.29
CA THR A 200 -22.52 14.61 -42.05
C THR A 200 -23.52 13.60 -41.49
N SER A 201 -23.05 12.41 -41.08
CA SER A 201 -23.90 11.38 -40.46
C SER A 201 -24.42 11.84 -39.09
N ARG A 202 -23.57 12.48 -38.27
CA ARG A 202 -23.99 13.06 -36.98
C ARG A 202 -25.06 14.13 -37.17
N ILE A 203 -24.86 15.04 -38.11
CA ILE A 203 -25.83 16.11 -38.44
C ILE A 203 -27.16 15.50 -38.89
N LEU A 204 -27.12 14.50 -39.78
CA LEU A 204 -28.31 13.83 -40.27
C LEU A 204 -29.08 13.17 -39.12
N VAL A 205 -28.41 12.37 -38.29
CA VAL A 205 -29.02 11.69 -37.13
C VAL A 205 -29.59 12.69 -36.13
N ALA A 206 -28.85 13.75 -35.81
CA ALA A 206 -29.32 14.79 -34.88
C ALA A 206 -30.59 15.48 -35.39
N ASN A 207 -30.63 15.84 -36.68
CA ASN A 207 -31.82 16.46 -37.28
C ASN A 207 -33.03 15.52 -37.31
N MET A 208 -32.81 14.22 -37.60
CA MET A 208 -33.87 13.22 -37.54
C MET A 208 -34.43 13.07 -36.12
N ILE A 209 -33.56 12.90 -35.12
CA ILE A 209 -33.96 12.82 -33.71
C ILE A 209 -34.74 14.07 -33.29
N ARG A 210 -34.25 15.26 -33.67
CA ARG A 210 -34.89 16.54 -33.33
C ARG A 210 -36.28 16.68 -33.95
N SER A 211 -36.45 16.29 -35.22
CA SER A 211 -37.74 16.33 -35.90
C SER A 211 -38.74 15.37 -35.26
N LEU A 212 -38.34 14.11 -35.06
CA LEU A 212 -39.19 13.08 -34.46
C LEU A 212 -39.60 13.42 -33.02
N TRP A 213 -38.68 13.99 -32.24
CA TRP A 213 -39.00 14.43 -30.88
C TRP A 213 -40.00 15.60 -30.86
N ALA A 214 -39.89 16.54 -31.80
CA ALA A 214 -40.80 17.68 -31.90
C ALA A 214 -42.23 17.28 -32.33
N GLU A 215 -42.37 16.18 -33.07
CA GLU A 215 -43.67 15.62 -33.48
C GLU A 215 -44.47 15.03 -32.30
N LYS A 216 -43.85 14.91 -31.10
CA LYS A 216 -44.37 14.29 -29.88
C LYS A 216 -44.79 12.83 -30.11
N ASN A 217 -43.94 11.90 -29.65
CA ASN A 217 -44.42 10.58 -29.21
C ASN A 217 -45.52 10.74 -28.15
#